data_AF-A0A8S9W992-F1
#
_entry.id   AF-A0A8S9W992-F1
#
_cell.length_a   1.000
_cell.length_b   1.000
_cell.length_c   1.000
_cell.angle_alpha   90.00
_cell.angle_beta   90.00
_cell.angle_gamma   90.00
#
_symmetry.space_group_name_H-M   'P 1'
#
loop_
_entity.id
_entity.type
_entity.pdbx_description
1 polymer ?
#
loop_
_entity_poly.entity_id
_entity_poly.type
_entity_poly.pdbx_seq_one_letter_code
_entity_poly.pdbx_strand_id
1 'polypeptide(L)' 'MKTPLVPEEGDIKWYLVRKTLGTFDQREVRKIVSKFRIKLLDRTIKMLKIVILAMCFETDISFVISELKTKHR' A
#
# COMPACT_ATOMS: atom_id res chain seq x y z
N MET A 1 -8.51 12.15 16.17
CA MET A 1 -8.82 12.43 14.75
C MET A 1 -7.95 11.49 13.92
N LYS A 2 -8.50 10.81 12.91
CA LYS A 2 -7.68 9.96 12.03
C LYS A 2 -6.92 10.87 11.06
N THR A 3 -5.60 10.76 11.01
CA THR A 3 -4.76 11.51 10.08
C THR A 3 -5.16 11.13 8.65
N PRO A 4 -5.50 12.10 7.78
CA PRO A 4 -5.83 11.82 6.38
C PRO A 4 -4.65 11.14 5.70
N LEU A 5 -4.91 10.20 4.78
CA LEU A 5 -3.87 9.61 3.93
C LEU A 5 -3.53 10.52 2.74
N VAL A 6 -3.40 11.82 3.03
CA VAL A 6 -3.02 12.85 2.06
C VAL A 6 -1.53 13.10 2.27
N PRO A 7 -0.70 12.85 1.25
CA PRO A 7 0.72 13.16 1.35
C PRO A 7 0.92 14.68 1.39
N GLU A 8 1.55 15.17 2.45
CA GLU A 8 2.16 16.49 2.46
C GLU A 8 3.47 16.44 1.64
N GLU A 9 3.73 17.47 0.84
CA GLU A 9 5.00 17.58 0.12
C GLU A 9 6.16 17.65 1.13
N GLY A 10 7.14 16.77 0.98
CA GLY A 10 8.30 16.69 1.87
C GLY A 10 8.15 15.72 3.06
N ASP A 11 7.01 15.05 3.23
CA ASP A 11 6.86 14.04 4.30
C ASP A 11 7.78 12.82 4.04
N ILE A 12 8.80 12.69 4.89
CA ILE A 12 9.81 11.60 4.88
C ILE A 12 9.13 10.23 5.06
N LYS A 13 8.09 10.15 5.90
CA LYS A 13 7.34 8.92 6.14
C LYS A 13 6.65 8.49 4.85
N TRP A 14 6.02 9.42 4.14
CA TRP A 14 5.41 9.15 2.83
C TRP A 14 6.43 8.82 1.74
N TYR A 15 7.60 9.45 1.73
CA TYR A 15 8.69 9.08 0.84
C TYR A 15 9.10 7.60 1.03
N LEU A 16 9.33 7.20 2.29
CA LEU A 16 9.71 5.82 2.62
C LEU A 16 8.61 4.84 2.25
N VAL A 17 7.34 5.14 2.58
CA VAL A 17 6.20 4.30 2.24
C VAL A 17 6.08 4.13 0.72
N ARG A 18 6.17 5.21 -0.07
CA ARG A 18 6.14 5.11 -1.54
C ARG A 18 7.25 4.23 -2.09
N LYS A 19 8.48 4.42 -1.59
CA LYS A 19 9.64 3.62 -2.00
C LYS A 19 9.43 2.14 -1.68
N THR A 20 8.95 1.82 -0.49
CA THR A 20 8.66 0.45 -0.05
C THR A 20 7.54 -0.17 -0.88
N LEU A 21 6.41 0.53 -1.05
CA LEU A 21 5.28 0.04 -1.84
C LEU A 21 5.64 -0.17 -3.33
N GLY A 22 6.52 0.67 -3.88
CA GLY A 22 7.01 0.53 -5.25
C GLY A 22 7.85 -0.73 -5.50
N THR A 23 8.45 -1.33 -4.46
CA THR A 23 9.21 -2.58 -4.62
C THR A 23 8.31 -3.74 -5.07
N PHE A 24 7.05 -3.78 -4.64
CA PHE A 24 6.09 -4.81 -5.04
C PHE A 24 5.68 -4.72 -6.52
N ASP A 25 5.95 -3.59 -7.19
CA ASP A 25 5.68 -3.44 -8.62
C ASP A 25 6.87 -3.91 -9.48
N GLN A 26 8.03 -4.16 -8.87
CA GLN A 26 9.20 -4.65 -9.58
C GLN A 26 8.97 -6.07 -10.09
N ARG A 27 9.32 -6.31 -11.36
CA ARG A 27 9.14 -7.62 -12.01
C ARG A 27 9.86 -8.75 -11.26
N GLU A 28 11.05 -8.47 -10.73
CA GLU A 28 11.83 -9.45 -9.95
C GLU A 28 11.09 -9.88 -8.68
N VAL A 29 10.62 -8.93 -7.89
CA VAL A 29 9.83 -9.18 -6.67
C VAL A 29 8.56 -9.96 -7.00
N ARG A 30 7.83 -9.56 -8.03
CA ARG A 30 6.62 -10.26 -8.49
C ARG A 30 6.91 -11.70 -8.91
N LYS A 31 8.07 -11.96 -9.54
CA LYS A 31 8.51 -13.32 -9.92
C LYS A 31 8.88 -14.17 -8.70
N ILE A 32 9.39 -13.58 -7.63
CA ILE A 32 9.64 -14.29 -6.36
C ILE A 32 8.30 -14.65 -5.72
N VAL A 33 7.38 -13.69 -5.61
CA VAL A 33 6.07 -13.90 -4.98
C VAL A 33 5.21 -14.91 -5.74
N SER A 34 5.29 -14.96 -7.08
CA SER A 34 4.55 -15.94 -7.87
C SER A 34 4.97 -17.40 -7.62
N LYS A 35 6.21 -17.64 -7.17
CA LYS A 35 6.70 -19.00 -6.83
C LYS A 35 5.95 -19.61 -5.64
N PHE A 36 5.33 -18.80 -4.80
CA PHE A 36 4.50 -19.26 -3.67
C PHE A 36 3.12 -19.76 -4.09
N ARG A 37 2.87 -19.99 -5.39
CA ARG A 37 1.60 -20.52 -5.95
C ARG A 37 0.37 -19.68 -5.58
N ILE A 38 0.55 -18.37 -5.41
CA ILE A 38 -0.54 -17.43 -5.15
C ILE A 38 -1.40 -17.30 -6.41
N LYS A 39 -2.66 -17.77 -6.35
CA LYS A 39 -3.59 -17.76 -7.50
C LYS A 39 -3.96 -16.36 -8.00
N LEU A 40 -4.04 -15.38 -7.10
CA LEU A 40 -4.47 -14.00 -7.41
C LEU A 40 -3.36 -13.01 -7.01
N LEU A 41 -2.22 -13.12 -7.67
CA LEU A 41 -0.99 -12.37 -7.34
C LEU A 41 -1.26 -10.85 -7.23
N ASP A 42 -1.94 -10.27 -8.21
CA ASP A 42 -2.23 -8.83 -8.22
C ASP A 42 -3.13 -8.39 -7.06
N ARG A 43 -4.19 -9.16 -6.77
CA ARG A 43 -5.07 -8.85 -5.63
C ARG A 43 -4.32 -9.00 -4.30
N THR A 44 -3.44 -9.99 -4.21
CA THR A 44 -2.64 -10.26 -3.01
C THR A 44 -1.65 -9.13 -2.76
N ILE A 45 -0.92 -8.71 -3.80
CA ILE A 45 -0.01 -7.57 -3.73
C ILE A 45 -0.78 -6.30 -3.34
N LYS A 46 -1.95 -6.04 -3.96
CA LYS A 46 -2.76 -4.88 -3.63
C LYS A 46 -3.23 -4.89 -2.17
N MET A 47 -3.66 -6.03 -1.65
CA MET A 47 -4.03 -6.19 -0.24
C MET A 47 -2.83 -5.97 0.69
N LEU A 48 -1.67 -6.51 0.35
CA LEU A 48 -0.45 -6.34 1.14
C LEU A 48 -0.04 -4.87 1.23
N LYS A 49 -0.14 -4.13 0.12
CA LYS A 49 0.10 -2.68 0.10
C LYS A 49 -0.86 -1.92 1.02
N ILE A 50 -2.14 -2.31 1.05
CA ILE A 50 -3.15 -1.70 1.95
C ILE A 50 -2.82 -1.98 3.41
N VAL A 51 -2.44 -3.23 3.75
CA VAL A 51 -2.07 -3.61 5.12
C VAL A 51 -0.82 -2.86 5.57
N ILE A 52 0.22 -2.80 4.74
CA ILE A 52 1.44 -2.05 5.05
C ILE A 52 1.12 -0.57 5.27
N LEU A 53 0.27 0.02 4.42
CA LEU A 53 -0.14 1.41 4.57
C LEU A 53 -0.89 1.65 5.89
N ALA A 54 -1.81 0.75 6.25
CA ALA A 54 -2.52 0.80 7.53
C ALA A 54 -1.55 0.77 8.72
N MET A 55 -0.58 -0.16 8.70
CA MET A 55 0.43 -0.30 9.75
C MET A 55 1.35 0.92 9.84
N CYS A 56 1.80 1.47 8.71
CA CYS A 56 2.67 2.65 8.71
C CYS A 56 1.96 3.88 9.29
N PHE A 57 0.66 4.05 9.03
CA PHE A 57 -0.10 5.21 9.49
C PHE A 57 -0.91 4.93 10.77
N GLU A 58 -0.66 3.81 11.45
CA GLU A 58 -1.33 3.42 12.69
C GLU A 58 -2.86 3.55 12.59
N THR A 59 -3.40 3.09 11.47
CA THR A 59 -4.82 3.22 11.13
C THR A 59 -5.41 1.89 10.72
N ASP A 60 -6.73 1.84 10.59
CA ASP A 60 -7.45 0.64 10.22
C ASP A 60 -7.41 0.40 8.71
N ILE A 61 -7.37 -0.86 8.31
CA ILE A 61 -7.52 -1.29 6.90
C ILE A 61 -8.80 -0.68 6.29
N SER A 62 -9.89 -0.66 7.04
CA SER A 62 -11.16 -0.07 6.60
C SER A 62 -11.05 1.43 6.31
N PHE A 63 -10.24 2.16 7.09
CA PHE A 63 -9.99 3.58 6.86
C PHE A 63 -9.10 3.80 5.63
N VAL A 64 -8.07 2.97 5.45
CA VAL A 64 -7.26 3.01 4.22
C VAL A 64 -8.12 2.76 2.99
N ILE A 65 -9.00 1.76 3.04
CA ILE A 65 -9.91 1.43 1.93
C ILE A 65 -10.90 2.58 1.68
N SER A 66 -11.44 3.22 2.73
CA SER A 66 -12.33 4.36 2.54
C SER A 66 -11.60 5.51 1.85
N GLU A 67 -10.40 5.87 2.31
CA GLU A 67 -9.55 6.93 1.74
C GLU A 67 -9.18 6.67 0.27
N LEU A 68 -8.88 5.40 -0.08
CA LEU A 68 -8.62 5.02 -1.46
C LEU A 68 -9.87 5.08 -2.36
N LYS A 69 -11.07 4.94 -1.79
CA LYS A 69 -12.34 5.06 -2.52
C LYS A 69 -12.80 6.52 -2.64
N THR A 70 -12.45 7.39 -1.68
CA THR A 70 -12.83 8.81 -1.69
C THR A 70 -12.04 9.65 -2.68
N LYS A 71 -10.89 9.18 -3.19
CA LYS A 71 -10.15 9.86 -4.27
C LYS A 71 -10.71 9.53 -5.67
N HIS A 72 -11.90 10.05 -5.94
CA HIS A 72 -12.40 10.51 -7.26
C HIS A 72 -13.65 11.37 -7.03
N ARG A 73 -13.46 12.61 -6.57
CA ARG A 73 -14.36 13.73 -6.85
C ARG A 73 -13.59 15.04 -6.80
#